data_AF-A0A7D7QKR2-F1
#
_entry.id   AF-A0A7D7QKR2-F1
#
_cell.length_a   1.000
_cell.length_b   1.000
_cell.length_c   1.000
_cell.angle_alpha   90.00
_cell.angle_beta   90.00
_cell.angle_gamma   90.00
#
_symmetry.space_group_name_H-M   'P 1'
#
loop_
_entity.id
_entity.type
_entity.pdbx_description
1 polymer ?
#
loop_
_entity_poly.entity_id
_entity_poly.type
_entity_poly.pdbx_seq_one_letter_code
_entity_poly.pdbx_strand_id
1 'polypeptide(L)'
;MKRIIIKGSLIFCSVLVLNSCGRTFEEINTDTSKIINPTAGSMLAPIQYEMASYGYNRADDFTFQIMQVALPFPNEGNTVSRYYVTEGTGAGYWNTSYKWLKQVKEMHTFAVAEDQKNYQAIALVLNAFIYANLTDAFGDIPFSEALRLEENIDKPKFDSQKDIYLSLLDDLKTANAMFDTTKPLAETDLFYRGEASAANMVKWKKFANSLSLRLLSRIQKRNGEVNVYARIQEIVNDPATYPIFQNNADGAVLDISGVAPFIAPIARPQDFTAYRAAGELFVNTLKDNGDPRLSQFFTQAKSLTSPNPNIGYFGAPAGYAPGTVFSYQPSNMNQNLAKAPMKVLVYPYAELQFTLAEFAQKGIIAGNAQTFYESGVKATLEQWGATVPVNYFASPKVAYNGSLEQIMTQKYLALFFVDHQQWYEQRRTGFPAMPNNGGLLNNGKMPQRMMYPTNPRIMNSQNYNAAVAAMGGDDINVKMWWNK
;
A
#
# COMPACT_ATOMS: atom_id res chain seq x y z
N MET A 1 -54.86 25.37 -71.90
CA MET A 1 -54.78 24.27 -72.87
C MET A 1 -53.61 23.37 -72.45
N LYS A 2 -53.90 22.18 -71.90
CA LYS A 2 -53.69 20.85 -72.54
C LYS A 2 -52.27 20.68 -73.13
N ARG A 3 -51.38 19.90 -72.49
CA ARG A 3 -51.15 18.44 -72.67
C ARG A 3 -50.48 18.16 -74.04
N ILE A 4 -49.28 17.55 -74.19
CA ILE A 4 -48.90 16.13 -73.98
C ILE A 4 -47.41 15.93 -74.44
N ILE A 5 -46.49 15.39 -73.61
CA ILE A 5 -45.88 14.01 -73.56
C ILE A 5 -44.95 13.67 -74.75
N ILE A 6 -43.61 13.66 -74.59
CA ILE A 6 -42.66 12.58 -74.17
C ILE A 6 -42.63 11.33 -75.06
N LYS A 7 -41.45 11.02 -75.63
CA LYS A 7 -40.92 9.66 -75.81
C LYS A 7 -39.40 9.67 -75.59
N GLY A 8 -38.93 8.75 -74.74
CA GLY A 8 -37.50 8.48 -74.52
C GLY A 8 -37.34 7.35 -73.51
N SER A 9 -37.06 6.15 -74.01
CA SER A 9 -36.81 4.90 -73.28
C SER A 9 -35.70 5.02 -72.25
N LEU A 10 -35.77 4.30 -71.11
CA LEU A 10 -34.60 3.66 -70.49
C LEU A 10 -34.99 2.73 -69.31
N ILE A 11 -34.62 1.45 -69.48
CA ILE A 11 -33.91 0.53 -68.57
C ILE A 11 -34.44 0.35 -67.12
N PHE A 12 -34.78 -0.92 -66.87
CA PHE A 12 -35.16 -1.59 -65.63
C PHE A 12 -34.05 -1.49 -64.56
N CYS A 13 -34.37 -0.95 -63.37
CA CYS A 13 -33.48 -0.99 -62.21
C CYS A 13 -34.27 -1.40 -60.97
N SER A 14 -34.01 -2.62 -60.51
CA SER A 14 -34.62 -3.25 -59.35
C SER A 14 -34.03 -2.68 -58.05
N VAL A 15 -34.91 -2.32 -57.13
CA VAL A 15 -34.59 -1.78 -55.80
C VAL A 15 -33.95 -2.84 -54.92
N LEU A 16 -32.70 -2.63 -54.50
CA LEU A 16 -32.05 -3.32 -53.38
C LEU A 16 -31.94 -2.33 -52.22
N VAL A 17 -32.79 -2.51 -51.20
CA VAL A 17 -32.71 -1.77 -49.94
C VAL A 17 -31.59 -2.39 -49.10
N LEU A 18 -30.43 -1.72 -49.07
CA LEU A 18 -29.36 -2.03 -48.14
C LEU A 18 -29.67 -1.36 -46.79
N ASN A 19 -30.00 -2.16 -45.78
CA ASN A 19 -29.93 -1.75 -44.38
C ASN A 19 -28.46 -1.61 -43.99
N SER A 20 -27.93 -0.39 -44.10
CA SER A 20 -26.63 -0.03 -43.54
C SER A 20 -26.81 0.24 -42.04
N CYS A 21 -26.39 -0.70 -41.19
CA CYS A 21 -26.04 -0.40 -39.82
C CYS A 21 -24.76 0.45 -39.81
N GLY A 22 -24.88 1.73 -40.16
CA GLY A 22 -23.78 2.68 -40.08
C GLY A 22 -23.57 3.09 -38.62
N ARG A 23 -22.68 2.41 -37.90
CA ARG A 23 -21.99 3.03 -36.76
C ARG A 23 -20.96 4.00 -37.32
N THR A 24 -20.91 5.23 -36.79
CA THR A 24 -19.95 6.24 -37.28
C THR A 24 -18.53 5.89 -36.84
N PHE A 25 -17.51 6.33 -37.60
CA PHE A 25 -16.11 6.13 -37.24
C PHE A 25 -15.75 6.75 -35.88
N GLU A 26 -16.49 7.78 -35.47
CA GLU A 26 -16.42 8.39 -34.13
C GLU A 26 -16.98 7.45 -33.05
N GLU A 27 -18.11 6.74 -33.26
CA GLU A 27 -18.59 5.74 -32.30
C GLU A 27 -17.63 4.55 -32.13
N ILE A 28 -16.86 4.21 -33.17
CA ILE A 28 -15.87 3.12 -33.14
C ILE A 28 -14.59 3.55 -32.39
N ASN A 29 -14.25 4.85 -32.40
CA ASN A 29 -13.03 5.38 -31.81
C ASN A 29 -13.26 6.30 -30.60
N THR A 30 -14.49 6.41 -30.09
CA THR A 30 -14.75 7.12 -28.83
C THR A 30 -14.23 6.25 -27.70
N ASP A 31 -13.08 6.62 -27.14
CA ASP A 31 -12.53 6.00 -25.96
C ASP A 31 -13.41 6.30 -24.74
N THR A 32 -14.42 5.46 -24.50
CA THR A 32 -15.31 5.56 -23.35
C THR A 32 -14.62 5.25 -22.02
N SER A 33 -13.31 4.92 -22.02
CA SER A 33 -12.55 4.71 -20.77
C SER A 33 -12.09 6.03 -20.14
N LYS A 34 -12.10 7.14 -20.89
CA LYS A 34 -11.73 8.46 -20.40
C LYS A 34 -12.94 9.17 -19.82
N ILE A 35 -12.74 9.75 -18.64
CA ILE A 35 -13.74 10.62 -18.01
C ILE A 35 -13.76 11.96 -18.77
N ILE A 36 -14.83 12.21 -19.53
CA ILE A 36 -14.97 13.41 -20.37
C ILE A 36 -15.42 14.62 -19.54
N ASN A 37 -16.24 14.39 -18.50
CA ASN A 37 -16.70 15.39 -17.53
C ASN A 37 -16.43 14.88 -16.11
N PRO A 38 -15.26 15.17 -15.51
CA PRO A 38 -14.92 14.65 -14.19
C PRO A 38 -15.79 15.27 -13.10
N THR A 39 -16.40 14.40 -12.30
CA THR A 39 -17.02 14.72 -11.01
C THR A 39 -16.14 14.16 -9.88
N ALA A 40 -16.34 14.65 -8.65
CA ALA A 40 -15.62 14.11 -7.49
C ALA A 40 -15.79 12.58 -7.39
N GLY A 41 -17.00 12.08 -7.56
CA GLY A 41 -17.29 10.65 -7.47
C GLY A 41 -16.62 9.81 -8.55
N SER A 42 -16.59 10.30 -9.80
CA SER A 42 -16.01 9.56 -10.93
C SER A 42 -14.51 9.28 -10.78
N MET A 43 -13.80 10.10 -9.98
CA MET A 43 -12.37 9.97 -9.75
C MET A 43 -12.00 8.97 -8.66
N LEU A 44 -12.93 8.66 -7.73
CA LEU A 44 -12.63 7.88 -6.53
C LEU A 44 -12.17 6.45 -6.86
N ALA A 45 -12.96 5.71 -7.64
CA ALA A 45 -12.65 4.32 -7.96
C ALA A 45 -11.32 4.15 -8.73
N PRO A 46 -11.00 4.95 -9.77
CA PRO A 46 -9.69 4.93 -10.41
C PRO A 46 -8.53 5.20 -9.44
N ILE A 47 -8.66 6.21 -8.55
CA ILE A 47 -7.63 6.53 -7.55
C ILE A 47 -7.40 5.34 -6.62
N GLN A 48 -8.47 4.78 -6.06
CA GLN A 48 -8.40 3.63 -5.15
C GLN A 48 -7.77 2.40 -5.81
N TYR A 49 -8.15 2.12 -7.06
CA TYR A 49 -7.62 1.00 -7.82
C TYR A 49 -6.13 1.17 -8.11
N GLU A 50 -5.73 2.31 -8.68
CA GLU A 50 -4.33 2.57 -9.04
C GLU A 50 -3.43 2.57 -7.80
N MET A 51 -3.84 3.26 -6.73
CA MET A 51 -3.00 3.39 -5.53
C MET A 51 -2.80 2.05 -4.81
N ALA A 52 -3.87 1.26 -4.66
CA ALA A 52 -3.79 -0.02 -3.97
C ALA A 52 -3.03 -1.06 -4.82
N SER A 53 -3.29 -1.11 -6.14
CA SER A 53 -2.57 -2.02 -7.05
C SER A 53 -1.07 -1.70 -7.10
N TYR A 54 -0.71 -0.42 -7.04
CA TYR A 54 0.69 -0.05 -6.96
C TYR A 54 1.30 -0.35 -5.59
N GLY A 55 0.55 -0.15 -4.49
CA GLY A 55 0.94 -0.58 -3.16
C GLY A 55 1.26 -2.09 -3.10
N TYR A 56 0.44 -2.92 -3.74
CA TYR A 56 0.70 -4.35 -3.92
C TYR A 56 2.03 -4.60 -4.67
N ASN A 57 2.23 -3.91 -5.79
CA ASN A 57 3.48 -4.03 -6.57
C ASN A 57 4.69 -3.57 -5.76
N ARG A 58 4.56 -2.52 -4.95
CA ARG A 58 5.63 -2.02 -4.08
C ARG A 58 5.96 -2.94 -2.92
N ALA A 59 4.95 -3.66 -2.41
CA ALA A 59 5.20 -4.75 -1.47
C ALA A 59 6.01 -5.85 -2.15
N ASP A 60 5.63 -6.25 -3.37
CA ASP A 60 6.30 -7.34 -4.09
C ASP A 60 7.73 -7.01 -4.58
N ASP A 61 7.93 -5.85 -5.20
CA ASP A 61 9.17 -5.52 -5.90
C ASP A 61 10.25 -4.90 -5.00
N PHE A 62 9.87 -4.38 -3.84
CA PHE A 62 10.78 -3.68 -2.91
C PHE A 62 10.69 -4.23 -1.50
N THR A 63 9.51 -4.22 -0.89
CA THR A 63 9.38 -4.62 0.53
C THR A 63 9.78 -6.06 0.72
N PHE A 64 9.32 -6.97 -0.15
CA PHE A 64 9.65 -8.37 -0.03
C PHE A 64 11.15 -8.63 -0.15
N GLN A 65 11.86 -7.84 -0.96
CA GLN A 65 13.31 -7.94 -1.06
C GLN A 65 13.99 -7.40 0.19
N ILE A 66 13.74 -6.14 0.55
CA ILE A 66 14.45 -5.48 1.65
C ILE A 66 14.13 -6.09 3.02
N MET A 67 12.93 -6.68 3.16
CA MET A 67 12.44 -7.33 4.36
C MET A 67 12.56 -8.85 4.33
N GLN A 68 13.17 -9.43 3.30
CA GLN A 68 13.47 -10.86 3.23
C GLN A 68 12.23 -11.78 3.24
N VAL A 69 11.13 -11.32 2.62
CA VAL A 69 9.94 -12.16 2.34
C VAL A 69 10.16 -12.98 1.07
N ALA A 70 10.74 -12.37 0.03
CA ALA A 70 11.08 -13.03 -1.22
C ALA A 70 12.25 -12.30 -1.89
N LEU A 71 13.13 -13.06 -2.52
CA LEU A 71 14.45 -12.59 -2.92
C LEU A 71 14.73 -13.04 -4.37
N PRO A 72 15.38 -12.21 -5.20
CA PRO A 72 16.00 -12.67 -6.44
C PRO A 72 16.90 -13.88 -6.15
N PHE A 73 16.69 -14.97 -6.88
CA PHE A 73 17.37 -16.24 -6.60
C PHE A 73 17.50 -17.12 -7.85
N PRO A 74 18.66 -17.75 -8.11
CA PRO A 74 19.96 -17.46 -7.49
C PRO A 74 20.50 -16.13 -8.05
N ASN A 75 20.79 -15.15 -7.18
CA ASN A 75 21.33 -13.85 -7.59
C ASN A 75 22.30 -13.28 -6.53
N GLU A 76 23.54 -13.05 -6.95
CA GLU A 76 24.61 -12.46 -6.12
C GLU A 76 24.90 -10.98 -6.43
N GLY A 77 24.17 -10.41 -7.37
CA GLY A 77 24.38 -9.05 -7.87
C GLY A 77 23.74 -7.96 -7.03
N ASN A 78 23.78 -6.75 -7.60
CA ASN A 78 23.30 -5.51 -6.99
C ASN A 78 21.77 -5.46 -6.94
N THR A 79 21.20 -5.97 -5.85
CA THR A 79 19.74 -6.09 -5.63
C THR A 79 19.31 -5.42 -4.34
N VAL A 80 18.04 -5.01 -4.28
CA VAL A 80 17.45 -4.40 -3.06
C VAL A 80 17.54 -5.37 -1.87
N SER A 81 17.39 -6.67 -2.12
CA SER A 81 17.56 -7.73 -1.10
C SER A 81 18.95 -7.80 -0.48
N ARG A 82 19.95 -7.20 -1.14
CA ARG A 82 21.32 -7.08 -0.64
C ARG A 82 21.65 -5.65 -0.21
N TYR A 83 20.64 -4.80 -0.01
CA TYR A 83 20.76 -3.38 0.34
C TYR A 83 21.48 -2.52 -0.72
N TYR A 84 21.40 -2.91 -1.99
CA TYR A 84 21.75 -2.02 -3.09
C TYR A 84 20.56 -1.10 -3.40
N VAL A 85 20.62 0.14 -2.95
CA VAL A 85 19.59 1.17 -3.17
C VAL A 85 20.23 2.38 -3.84
N THR A 86 19.70 2.75 -5.00
CA THR A 86 20.12 3.90 -5.81
C THR A 86 19.00 4.94 -5.92
N GLU A 87 19.29 6.10 -6.51
CA GLU A 87 18.32 7.18 -6.80
C GLU A 87 17.17 6.73 -7.70
N GLY A 88 17.39 5.70 -8.53
CA GLY A 88 16.36 5.09 -9.37
C GLY A 88 15.37 4.22 -8.59
N THR A 89 15.76 3.70 -7.42
CA THR A 89 14.94 2.74 -6.65
C THR A 89 13.61 3.33 -6.20
N GLY A 90 13.60 4.61 -5.84
CA GLY A 90 12.42 5.32 -5.37
C GLY A 90 11.73 6.18 -6.44
N ALA A 91 12.36 6.40 -7.60
CA ALA A 91 11.89 7.38 -8.58
C ALA A 91 10.46 7.12 -9.09
N GLY A 92 10.14 5.84 -9.36
CA GLY A 92 8.77 5.44 -9.75
C GLY A 92 7.76 5.72 -8.64
N TYR A 93 8.10 5.38 -7.39
CA TYR A 93 7.24 5.58 -6.23
C TYR A 93 6.99 7.07 -5.97
N TRP A 94 8.03 7.91 -6.07
CA TRP A 94 7.92 9.36 -6.00
C TRP A 94 6.96 9.94 -7.04
N ASN A 95 7.22 9.64 -8.32
CA ASN A 95 6.44 10.19 -9.43
C ASN A 95 4.97 9.75 -9.38
N THR A 96 4.74 8.47 -9.08
CA THR A 96 3.38 7.91 -9.02
C THR A 96 2.60 8.46 -7.83
N SER A 97 3.26 8.67 -6.68
CA SER A 97 2.63 9.31 -5.51
C SER A 97 2.15 10.72 -5.85
N TYR A 98 2.98 11.57 -6.47
CA TYR A 98 2.55 12.91 -6.89
C TYR A 98 1.47 12.89 -7.98
N LYS A 99 1.45 11.87 -8.86
CA LYS A 99 0.34 11.68 -9.81
C LYS A 99 -0.98 11.48 -9.07
N TRP A 100 -1.05 10.64 -8.04
CA TRP A 100 -2.30 10.45 -7.29
C TRP A 100 -2.64 11.62 -6.39
N LEU A 101 -1.63 12.27 -5.76
CA LEU A 101 -1.87 13.48 -4.99
C LEU A 101 -2.52 14.57 -5.85
N LYS A 102 -2.12 14.68 -7.13
CA LYS A 102 -2.78 15.55 -8.10
C LYS A 102 -4.24 15.15 -8.34
N GLN A 103 -4.50 13.87 -8.61
CA GLN A 103 -5.86 13.37 -8.83
C GLN A 103 -6.77 13.54 -7.59
N VAL A 104 -6.23 13.31 -6.39
CA VAL A 104 -6.95 13.51 -5.12
C VAL A 104 -7.22 15.00 -4.88
N LYS A 105 -6.26 15.89 -5.21
CA LYS A 105 -6.45 17.34 -5.13
C LYS A 105 -7.56 17.81 -6.09
N GLU A 106 -7.57 17.33 -7.33
CA GLU A 106 -8.63 17.60 -8.31
C GLU A 106 -9.99 17.08 -7.82
N MET A 107 -10.06 15.85 -7.31
CA MET A 107 -11.26 15.27 -6.70
C MET A 107 -11.78 16.13 -5.55
N HIS A 108 -10.90 16.61 -4.66
CA HIS A 108 -11.27 17.51 -3.57
C HIS A 108 -11.85 18.83 -4.11
N THR A 109 -11.22 19.43 -5.11
CA THR A 109 -11.70 20.68 -5.74
C THR A 109 -13.10 20.50 -6.31
N PHE A 110 -13.37 19.41 -7.04
CA PHE A 110 -14.72 19.10 -7.53
C PHE A 110 -15.69 18.86 -6.36
N ALA A 111 -15.27 18.14 -5.33
CA ALA A 111 -16.12 17.86 -4.17
C ALA A 111 -16.51 19.14 -3.40
N VAL A 112 -15.64 20.15 -3.37
CA VAL A 112 -15.96 21.48 -2.84
C VAL A 112 -16.96 22.20 -3.73
N ALA A 113 -16.72 22.24 -5.04
CA ALA A 113 -17.62 22.89 -6.00
C ALA A 113 -19.02 22.26 -6.05
N GLU A 114 -19.11 20.96 -5.80
CA GLU A 114 -20.34 20.16 -5.78
C GLU A 114 -21.02 20.08 -4.39
N ASP A 115 -20.44 20.70 -3.34
CA ASP A 115 -20.86 20.58 -1.93
C ASP A 115 -20.98 19.11 -1.43
N GLN A 116 -20.08 18.25 -1.89
CA GLN A 116 -20.04 16.83 -1.54
C GLN A 116 -19.08 16.56 -0.37
N LYS A 117 -19.55 16.79 0.86
CA LYS A 117 -18.74 16.67 2.08
C LYS A 117 -18.05 15.31 2.26
N ASN A 118 -18.72 14.21 1.91
CA ASN A 118 -18.13 12.88 2.01
C ASN A 118 -16.94 12.71 1.05
N TYR A 119 -17.00 13.21 -0.18
CA TYR A 119 -15.85 13.18 -1.09
C TYR A 119 -14.72 14.12 -0.64
N GLN A 120 -15.03 15.28 -0.05
CA GLN A 120 -14.01 16.15 0.56
C GLN A 120 -13.27 15.42 1.69
N ALA A 121 -14.01 14.77 2.60
CA ALA A 121 -13.43 14.01 3.70
C ALA A 121 -12.60 12.80 3.21
N ILE A 122 -13.09 12.06 2.21
CA ILE A 122 -12.33 10.96 1.59
C ILE A 122 -11.03 11.47 0.97
N ALA A 123 -11.07 12.62 0.28
CA ALA A 123 -9.88 13.19 -0.32
C ALA A 123 -8.82 13.51 0.74
N LEU A 124 -9.21 14.07 1.89
CA LEU A 124 -8.29 14.32 3.01
C LEU A 124 -7.66 13.01 3.54
N VAL A 125 -8.47 11.94 3.69
CA VAL A 125 -7.97 10.63 4.14
C VAL A 125 -6.97 10.03 3.14
N LEU A 126 -7.29 10.04 1.85
CA LEU A 126 -6.40 9.51 0.81
C LEU A 126 -5.13 10.36 0.66
N ASN A 127 -5.26 11.68 0.77
CA ASN A 127 -4.13 12.61 0.77
C ASN A 127 -3.17 12.31 1.94
N ALA A 128 -3.72 12.16 3.15
CA ALA A 128 -2.95 11.79 4.33
C ALA A 128 -2.26 10.43 4.18
N PHE A 129 -2.96 9.43 3.61
CA PHE A 129 -2.38 8.12 3.35
C PHE A 129 -1.19 8.20 2.39
N ILE A 130 -1.33 8.90 1.26
CA ILE A 130 -0.27 8.99 0.24
C ILE A 130 0.93 9.78 0.76
N TYR A 131 0.71 10.95 1.39
CA TYR A 131 1.81 11.75 1.91
C TYR A 131 2.54 11.09 3.08
N ALA A 132 1.84 10.38 3.99
CA ALA A 132 2.49 9.64 5.07
C ALA A 132 3.46 8.59 4.51
N ASN A 133 2.99 7.83 3.52
CA ASN A 133 3.77 6.84 2.80
C ASN A 133 4.94 7.45 2.01
N LEU A 134 4.75 8.63 1.42
CA LEU A 134 5.80 9.33 0.68
C LEU A 134 6.88 9.89 1.62
N THR A 135 6.50 10.59 2.69
CA THR A 135 7.48 11.13 3.65
C THR A 135 8.19 10.01 4.41
N ASP A 136 7.53 8.89 4.71
CA ASP A 136 8.17 7.74 5.33
C ASP A 136 9.23 7.08 4.41
N ALA A 137 9.11 7.21 3.09
CA ALA A 137 10.13 6.72 2.19
C ALA A 137 11.32 7.69 2.02
N PHE A 138 11.08 8.99 1.94
CA PHE A 138 12.09 9.96 1.49
C PHE A 138 12.54 10.99 2.54
N GLY A 139 11.79 11.20 3.62
CA GLY A 139 12.01 12.28 4.58
C GLY A 139 11.24 13.54 4.22
N ASP A 140 11.92 14.68 4.21
CA ASP A 140 11.34 15.97 3.83
C ASP A 140 10.90 15.92 2.36
N ILE A 141 9.74 16.47 2.00
CA ILE A 141 9.20 16.37 0.64
C ILE A 141 8.39 17.62 0.27
N PRO A 142 8.23 17.95 -1.02
CA PRO A 142 7.24 18.93 -1.43
C PRO A 142 5.84 18.58 -0.93
N PHE A 143 5.26 19.45 -0.10
CA PHE A 143 3.96 19.23 0.53
C PHE A 143 3.06 20.47 0.42
N SER A 144 3.28 21.53 1.22
CA SER A 144 2.42 22.72 1.26
C SER A 144 2.42 23.54 -0.05
N GLU A 145 3.50 23.43 -0.82
CA GLU A 145 3.68 24.11 -2.11
C GLU A 145 3.54 23.17 -3.31
N ALA A 146 3.40 21.86 -3.07
CA ALA A 146 3.30 20.89 -4.14
C ALA A 146 2.02 21.07 -4.95
N LEU A 147 2.10 20.79 -6.26
CA LEU A 147 0.96 20.78 -7.18
C LEU A 147 0.25 22.15 -7.31
N ARG A 148 1.00 23.25 -7.19
CA ARG A 148 0.50 24.63 -7.27
C ARG A 148 1.09 25.39 -8.46
N LEU A 149 1.29 24.68 -9.58
CA LEU A 149 1.81 25.29 -10.81
C LEU A 149 0.91 26.41 -11.35
N GLU A 150 -0.42 26.25 -11.22
CA GLU A 150 -1.41 27.27 -11.61
C GLU A 150 -1.30 28.56 -10.78
N GLU A 151 -0.66 28.48 -9.61
CA GLU A 151 -0.35 29.60 -8.73
C GLU A 151 1.08 30.12 -8.94
N ASN A 152 1.72 29.71 -10.05
CA ASN A 152 3.11 30.03 -10.42
C ASN A 152 4.17 29.48 -9.45
N ILE A 153 3.87 28.38 -8.74
CA ILE A 153 4.85 27.65 -7.92
C ILE A 153 5.34 26.43 -8.71
N ASP A 154 6.41 26.62 -9.47
CA ASP A 154 7.05 25.59 -10.32
C ASP A 154 8.23 24.87 -9.63
N LYS A 155 8.71 25.43 -8.51
CA LYS A 155 9.80 24.93 -7.68
C LYS A 155 9.37 24.87 -6.22
N PRO A 156 8.52 23.89 -5.85
CA PRO A 156 7.97 23.82 -4.51
C PRO A 156 9.06 23.54 -3.47
N LYS A 157 8.98 24.20 -2.31
CA LYS A 157 9.85 23.88 -1.17
C LYS A 157 9.59 22.47 -0.64
N PHE A 158 10.59 21.90 0.03
CA PHE A 158 10.48 20.64 0.75
C PHE A 158 10.12 20.96 2.19
N ASP A 159 8.98 20.46 2.66
CA ASP A 159 8.56 20.65 4.03
C ASP A 159 9.17 19.61 4.94
N SER A 160 9.39 20.02 6.20
CA SER A 160 9.93 19.12 7.20
C SER A 160 8.97 17.97 7.45
N GLN A 161 9.50 16.76 7.61
CA GLN A 161 8.70 15.59 7.94
C GLN A 161 7.84 15.80 9.21
N LYS A 162 8.32 16.59 10.17
CA LYS A 162 7.54 16.97 11.36
C LYS A 162 6.26 17.73 11.00
N ASP A 163 6.39 18.79 10.21
CA ASP A 163 5.26 19.67 9.86
C ASP A 163 4.26 18.93 8.98
N ILE A 164 4.76 18.09 8.07
CA ILE A 164 3.93 17.19 7.27
C ILE A 164 3.08 16.34 8.21
N TYR A 165 3.70 15.58 9.12
CA TYR A 165 2.97 14.69 10.05
C TYR A 165 1.89 15.41 10.87
N LEU A 166 2.18 16.62 11.36
CA LEU A 166 1.19 17.41 12.10
C LEU A 166 0.01 17.81 11.21
N SER A 167 0.27 18.26 9.98
CA SER A 167 -0.79 18.57 9.01
C SER A 167 -1.64 17.34 8.68
N LEU A 168 -1.02 16.19 8.42
CA LEU A 168 -1.77 14.97 8.07
C LEU A 168 -2.69 14.53 9.23
N LEU A 169 -2.23 14.64 10.47
CA LEU A 169 -3.03 14.29 11.65
C LEU A 169 -4.21 15.26 11.86
N ASP A 170 -4.01 16.55 11.57
CA ASP A 170 -5.08 17.56 11.65
C ASP A 170 -6.09 17.41 10.49
N ASP A 171 -5.62 17.05 9.29
CA ASP A 171 -6.48 16.72 8.14
C ASP A 171 -7.34 15.49 8.42
N LEU A 172 -6.78 14.44 9.01
CA LEU A 172 -7.54 13.23 9.39
C LEU A 172 -8.59 13.51 10.46
N LYS A 173 -8.28 14.38 11.43
CA LYS A 173 -9.25 14.84 12.44
C LYS A 173 -10.38 15.64 11.79
N THR A 174 -10.04 16.52 10.85
CA THR A 174 -11.01 17.30 10.07
C THR A 174 -11.91 16.37 9.25
N ALA A 175 -11.33 15.40 8.54
CA ALA A 175 -12.07 14.41 7.78
C ALA A 175 -13.06 13.62 8.65
N ASN A 176 -12.64 13.15 9.83
CA ASN A 176 -13.52 12.45 10.78
C ASN A 176 -14.76 13.27 11.17
N ALA A 177 -14.61 14.58 11.33
CA ALA A 177 -15.70 15.50 11.64
C ALA A 177 -16.59 15.82 10.43
N MET A 178 -16.05 15.77 9.20
CA MET A 178 -16.77 16.10 7.97
C MET A 178 -17.67 14.98 7.44
N PHE A 179 -17.38 13.72 7.75
CA PHE A 179 -18.17 12.59 7.27
C PHE A 179 -19.65 12.68 7.72
N ASP A 180 -20.54 12.71 6.73
CA ASP A 180 -21.99 12.66 6.90
C ASP A 180 -22.47 11.22 6.70
N THR A 181 -22.73 10.54 7.82
CA THR A 181 -23.20 9.14 7.84
C THR A 181 -24.66 8.95 7.44
N THR A 182 -25.36 10.03 7.06
CA THR A 182 -26.74 9.99 6.57
C THR A 182 -26.83 10.03 5.05
N LYS A 183 -25.71 10.33 4.36
CA LYS A 183 -25.66 10.43 2.90
C LYS A 183 -24.75 9.35 2.30
N PRO A 184 -25.24 8.53 1.36
CA PRO A 184 -24.40 7.63 0.60
C PRO A 184 -23.52 8.41 -0.38
N LEU A 185 -22.52 7.75 -0.95
CA LEU A 185 -21.78 8.28 -2.10
C LEU A 185 -22.62 8.16 -3.38
N ALA A 186 -22.35 9.02 -4.36
CA ALA A 186 -23.06 8.99 -5.65
C ALA A 186 -22.47 7.95 -6.62
N GLU A 187 -21.17 7.71 -6.51
CA GLU A 187 -20.39 6.86 -7.40
C GLU A 187 -19.66 5.76 -6.63
N THR A 188 -19.16 4.77 -7.38
CA THR A 188 -18.53 3.56 -6.85
C THR A 188 -17.37 3.87 -5.90
N ASP A 189 -17.43 3.30 -4.70
CA ASP A 189 -16.33 3.22 -3.75
C ASP A 189 -15.84 1.77 -3.63
N LEU A 190 -14.61 1.53 -4.05
CA LEU A 190 -14.01 0.20 -4.10
C LEU A 190 -13.61 -0.36 -2.73
N PHE A 191 -13.47 0.48 -1.70
CA PHE A 191 -13.04 0.03 -0.37
C PHE A 191 -14.23 -0.33 0.50
N TYR A 192 -15.25 0.53 0.57
CA TYR A 192 -16.33 0.36 1.54
C TYR A 192 -17.73 0.34 0.95
N ARG A 193 -17.86 0.41 -0.39
CA ARG A 193 -19.16 0.44 -1.07
C ARG A 193 -20.06 1.55 -0.52
N GLY A 194 -19.48 2.74 -0.35
CA GLY A 194 -20.16 3.92 0.18
C GLY A 194 -21.42 4.33 -0.59
N GLU A 195 -21.52 3.94 -1.87
CA GLU A 195 -22.70 4.13 -2.70
C GLU A 195 -23.87 3.23 -2.30
N ALA A 196 -23.59 2.05 -1.74
CA ALA A 196 -24.62 1.06 -1.41
C ALA A 196 -25.43 1.44 -0.16
N SER A 197 -24.84 2.19 0.77
CA SER A 197 -25.52 2.65 1.98
C SER A 197 -24.76 3.77 2.67
N ALA A 198 -25.48 4.79 3.16
CA ALA A 198 -24.91 5.86 3.98
C ALA A 198 -24.22 5.33 5.26
N ALA A 199 -24.70 4.21 5.80
CA ALA A 199 -24.09 3.56 6.97
C ALA A 199 -22.64 3.12 6.72
N ASN A 200 -22.24 2.92 5.46
CA ASN A 200 -20.87 2.56 5.11
C ASN A 200 -19.89 3.72 5.29
N MET A 201 -20.35 4.97 5.40
CA MET A 201 -19.47 6.12 5.73
C MET A 201 -18.81 6.00 7.10
N VAL A 202 -19.41 5.23 8.02
CA VAL A 202 -18.77 4.90 9.30
C VAL A 202 -17.46 4.14 9.08
N LYS A 203 -17.34 3.32 8.03
CA LYS A 203 -16.07 2.62 7.72
C LYS A 203 -14.97 3.58 7.28
N TRP A 204 -15.32 4.64 6.55
CA TRP A 204 -14.39 5.71 6.23
C TRP A 204 -13.93 6.49 7.47
N LYS A 205 -14.83 6.78 8.42
CA LYS A 205 -14.44 7.34 9.73
C LYS A 205 -13.47 6.40 10.46
N LYS A 206 -13.77 5.09 10.47
CA LYS A 206 -12.87 4.07 11.05
C LYS A 206 -11.50 4.06 10.39
N PHE A 207 -11.44 4.19 9.06
CA PHE A 207 -10.17 4.29 8.36
C PHE A 207 -9.41 5.55 8.75
N ALA A 208 -10.05 6.72 8.76
CA ALA A 208 -9.41 7.99 9.14
C ALA A 208 -8.76 7.90 10.54
N ASN A 209 -9.51 7.43 11.54
CA ASN A 209 -9.02 7.36 12.91
C ASN A 209 -7.97 6.25 13.11
N SER A 210 -8.14 5.10 12.45
CA SER A 210 -7.14 4.03 12.49
C SER A 210 -5.84 4.47 11.80
N LEU A 211 -5.93 5.27 10.73
CA LEU A 211 -4.78 5.85 10.04
C LEU A 211 -4.07 6.86 10.93
N SER A 212 -4.80 7.72 11.65
CA SER A 212 -4.22 8.58 12.69
C SER A 212 -3.41 7.77 13.70
N LEU A 213 -3.91 6.62 14.16
CA LEU A 213 -3.18 5.75 15.08
C LEU A 213 -1.92 5.11 14.45
N ARG A 214 -1.94 4.75 13.14
CA ARG A 214 -0.72 4.32 12.41
C ARG A 214 0.33 5.43 12.40
N LEU A 215 -0.07 6.65 12.05
CA LEU A 215 0.81 7.82 11.97
C LEU A 215 1.38 8.17 13.36
N LEU A 216 0.54 8.19 14.40
CA LEU A 216 0.97 8.42 15.78
C LEU A 216 1.92 7.34 16.30
N SER A 217 1.70 6.07 15.90
CA SER A 217 2.64 4.98 16.18
C SER A 217 3.99 5.22 15.52
N ARG A 218 4.00 5.70 14.26
CA ARG A 218 5.24 6.00 13.54
C ARG A 218 6.10 7.01 14.29
N ILE A 219 5.48 8.10 14.75
CA ILE A 219 6.16 9.22 15.39
C ILE A 219 6.23 9.10 16.93
N GLN A 220 5.92 7.93 17.49
CA GLN A 220 5.77 7.75 18.94
C GLN A 220 6.99 8.22 19.76
N LYS A 221 8.21 8.01 19.25
CA LYS A 221 9.47 8.47 19.88
C LYS A 221 9.60 10.00 19.96
N ARG A 222 8.75 10.74 19.25
CA ARG A 222 8.68 12.21 19.25
C ARG A 222 7.68 12.78 20.25
N ASN A 223 7.06 11.92 21.08
CA ASN A 223 6.27 12.40 22.19
C ASN A 223 7.11 13.29 23.13
N GLY A 224 6.62 14.50 23.41
CA GLY A 224 7.36 15.53 24.16
C GLY A 224 7.94 16.62 23.25
N GLU A 225 8.29 16.29 22.00
CA GLU A 225 8.49 17.28 20.94
C GLU A 225 7.15 17.68 20.31
N VAL A 226 6.25 16.69 20.15
CA VAL A 226 4.86 16.87 19.73
C VAL A 226 3.93 16.03 20.62
N ASN A 227 2.64 16.35 20.65
CA ASN A 227 1.65 15.76 21.56
C ASN A 227 1.12 14.40 21.07
N VAL A 228 1.98 13.39 20.96
CA VAL A 228 1.60 12.08 20.42
C VAL A 228 0.65 11.33 21.35
N TYR A 229 1.00 11.20 22.63
CA TYR A 229 0.22 10.35 23.57
C TYR A 229 -1.17 10.91 23.82
N ALA A 230 -1.29 12.24 23.96
CA ALA A 230 -2.58 12.90 24.10
C ALA A 230 -3.49 12.66 22.88
N ARG A 231 -2.95 12.73 21.65
CA ARG A 231 -3.72 12.45 20.42
C ARG A 231 -4.13 10.98 20.33
N ILE A 232 -3.27 10.04 20.74
CA ILE A 232 -3.63 8.61 20.82
C ILE A 232 -4.80 8.41 21.80
N GLN A 233 -4.70 9.00 22.99
CA GLN A 233 -5.71 8.89 24.04
C GLN A 233 -7.03 9.57 23.65
N GLU A 234 -6.99 10.71 22.96
CA GLU A 234 -8.19 11.36 22.41
C GLU A 234 -8.98 10.40 21.51
N ILE A 235 -8.30 9.70 20.61
CA ILE A 235 -8.95 8.77 19.67
C ILE A 235 -9.47 7.52 20.39
N VAL A 236 -8.63 6.88 21.21
CA VAL A 236 -8.96 5.56 21.80
C VAL A 236 -9.99 5.67 22.92
N ASN A 237 -10.02 6.78 23.66
CA ASN A 237 -10.93 6.93 24.80
C ASN A 237 -12.32 7.46 24.42
N ASP A 238 -12.51 7.93 23.19
CA ASP A 238 -13.82 8.38 22.68
C ASP A 238 -14.18 7.66 21.37
N PRO A 239 -14.53 6.37 21.43
CA PRO A 239 -14.88 5.58 20.25
C PRO A 239 -16.21 6.00 19.59
N ALA A 240 -17.03 6.80 20.26
CA ALA A 240 -18.27 7.34 19.70
C ALA A 240 -17.97 8.44 18.68
N THR A 241 -17.04 9.36 19.02
CA THR A 241 -16.58 10.41 18.12
C THR A 241 -15.54 9.89 17.12
N TYR A 242 -14.64 9.02 17.59
CA TYR A 242 -13.50 8.49 16.84
C TYR A 242 -13.60 6.96 16.71
N PRO A 243 -14.59 6.42 15.96
CA PRO A 243 -14.65 4.99 15.73
C PRO A 243 -13.38 4.54 15.01
N ILE A 244 -12.85 3.38 15.38
CA ILE A 244 -11.68 2.71 14.74
C ILE A 244 -12.09 1.32 14.25
N PHE A 245 -11.23 0.65 13.48
CA PHE A 245 -11.51 -0.72 13.01
C PHE A 245 -11.79 -1.68 14.18
N GLN A 246 -12.80 -2.55 14.02
CA GLN A 246 -13.21 -3.53 15.03
C GLN A 246 -13.02 -4.98 14.58
N ASN A 247 -12.89 -5.21 13.26
CA ASN A 247 -12.69 -6.53 12.67
C ASN A 247 -12.12 -6.40 11.24
N ASN A 248 -11.81 -7.52 10.60
CA ASN A 248 -11.25 -7.55 9.25
C ASN A 248 -12.16 -6.93 8.17
N ALA A 249 -13.48 -6.86 8.37
CA ALA A 249 -14.42 -6.24 7.41
C ALA A 249 -14.47 -4.70 7.49
N ASP A 250 -13.81 -4.11 8.50
CA ASP A 250 -13.60 -2.67 8.61
C ASP A 250 -12.29 -2.22 7.95
N GLY A 251 -11.33 -3.11 7.72
CA GLY A 251 -10.03 -2.76 7.13
C GLY A 251 -10.14 -2.29 5.67
N ALA A 252 -9.21 -1.45 5.23
CA ALA A 252 -9.16 -0.97 3.85
C ALA A 252 -8.57 -2.06 2.95
N VAL A 253 -9.40 -2.57 2.04
CA VAL A 253 -9.07 -3.66 1.10
C VAL A 253 -9.67 -3.33 -0.26
N LEU A 254 -8.90 -3.58 -1.32
CA LEU A 254 -9.37 -3.54 -2.69
C LEU A 254 -9.68 -4.96 -3.17
N ASP A 255 -10.93 -5.19 -3.57
CA ASP A 255 -11.35 -6.42 -4.25
C ASP A 255 -11.06 -6.32 -5.75
N ILE A 256 -10.27 -7.25 -6.26
CA ILE A 256 -9.95 -7.40 -7.68
C ILE A 256 -10.77 -8.55 -8.24
N SER A 257 -11.66 -8.27 -9.20
CA SER A 257 -12.52 -9.28 -9.83
C SER A 257 -11.80 -10.10 -10.90
N GLY A 258 -10.79 -9.53 -11.55
CA GLY A 258 -10.17 -10.09 -12.76
C GLY A 258 -10.85 -9.67 -14.06
N VAL A 259 -11.89 -8.83 -13.98
CA VAL A 259 -12.61 -8.29 -15.13
C VAL A 259 -12.23 -6.83 -15.29
N ALA A 260 -11.81 -6.42 -16.50
CA ALA A 260 -11.43 -5.05 -16.80
C ALA A 260 -12.53 -4.04 -16.38
N PRO A 261 -12.17 -2.91 -15.73
CA PRO A 261 -10.81 -2.41 -15.51
C PRO A 261 -10.09 -3.01 -14.27
N PHE A 262 -10.75 -3.86 -13.47
CA PHE A 262 -10.23 -4.38 -12.21
C PHE A 262 -9.50 -5.72 -12.39
N ILE A 263 -8.31 -5.67 -12.96
CA ILE A 263 -7.44 -6.83 -13.23
C ILE A 263 -6.35 -6.98 -12.17
N ALA A 264 -5.74 -8.16 -12.07
CA ALA A 264 -4.63 -8.38 -11.14
C ALA A 264 -3.45 -7.44 -11.45
N PRO A 265 -2.77 -6.86 -10.43
CA PRO A 265 -1.64 -5.96 -10.65
C PRO A 265 -0.48 -6.59 -11.44
N ILE A 266 -0.30 -7.91 -11.28
CA ILE A 266 0.68 -8.69 -12.05
C ILE A 266 -0.04 -9.34 -13.22
N ALA A 267 0.32 -8.93 -14.44
CA ALA A 267 -0.36 -9.35 -15.67
C ALA A 267 -0.26 -10.86 -15.93
N ARG A 268 0.89 -11.48 -15.63
CA ARG A 268 1.10 -12.93 -15.77
C ARG A 268 1.50 -13.52 -14.44
N PRO A 269 0.72 -14.46 -13.86
CA PRO A 269 1.08 -15.08 -12.58
C PRO A 269 2.46 -15.75 -12.56
N GLN A 270 3.00 -16.12 -13.72
CA GLN A 270 4.35 -16.66 -13.86
C GLN A 270 5.43 -15.65 -13.47
N ASP A 271 5.22 -14.37 -13.78
CA ASP A 271 6.17 -13.28 -13.49
C ASP A 271 6.33 -13.06 -11.98
N PHE A 272 5.27 -13.31 -11.21
CA PHE A 272 5.30 -13.25 -9.74
C PHE A 272 6.27 -14.26 -9.10
N THR A 273 6.66 -15.32 -9.81
CA THR A 273 7.53 -16.39 -9.29
C THR A 273 8.85 -16.55 -10.06
N ALA A 274 9.03 -15.77 -11.13
CA ALA A 274 10.20 -15.88 -11.99
C ALA A 274 11.45 -15.31 -11.31
N TYR A 275 12.58 -16.00 -11.47
CA TYR A 275 13.92 -15.56 -11.02
C TYR A 275 14.02 -15.18 -9.53
N ARG A 276 13.21 -15.83 -8.69
CA ARG A 276 13.14 -15.56 -7.24
C ARG A 276 12.80 -16.80 -6.44
N ALA A 277 12.96 -16.68 -5.12
CA ALA A 277 12.56 -17.65 -4.12
C ALA A 277 11.95 -16.93 -2.90
N ALA A 278 11.23 -17.67 -2.06
CA ALA A 278 10.79 -17.18 -0.76
C ALA A 278 11.99 -17.03 0.18
N GLY A 279 12.02 -15.97 0.99
CA GLY A 279 13.09 -15.71 1.95
C GLY A 279 13.02 -16.63 3.16
N GLU A 280 14.17 -17.11 3.61
CA GLU A 280 14.29 -18.06 4.72
C GLU A 280 13.69 -17.52 6.03
N LEU A 281 13.91 -16.25 6.37
CA LEU A 281 13.36 -15.62 7.57
C LEU A 281 11.83 -15.77 7.62
N PHE A 282 11.14 -15.37 6.55
CA PHE A 282 9.68 -15.37 6.52
C PHE A 282 9.10 -16.79 6.49
N VAL A 283 9.71 -17.69 5.70
CA VAL A 283 9.31 -19.12 5.66
C VAL A 283 9.48 -19.77 7.02
N ASN A 284 10.64 -19.58 7.68
CA ASN A 284 10.89 -20.18 8.99
C ASN A 284 10.01 -19.58 10.08
N THR A 285 9.71 -18.28 10.03
CA THR A 285 8.78 -17.66 11.00
C THR A 285 7.41 -18.32 10.94
N LEU A 286 6.85 -18.52 9.75
CA LEU A 286 5.55 -19.21 9.59
C LEU A 286 5.65 -20.70 9.98
N LYS A 287 6.73 -21.38 9.59
CA LYS A 287 6.96 -22.79 9.92
C LYS A 287 7.06 -23.03 11.43
N ASP A 288 7.87 -22.23 12.12
CA ASP A 288 8.08 -22.31 13.57
C ASP A 288 6.80 -22.00 14.35
N ASN A 289 5.94 -21.13 13.82
CA ASN A 289 4.65 -20.83 14.41
C ASN A 289 3.65 -21.99 14.25
N GLY A 290 3.90 -22.96 13.37
CA GLY A 290 2.89 -23.91 12.94
C GLY A 290 1.75 -23.22 12.16
N ASP A 291 2.09 -22.19 11.39
CA ASP A 291 1.11 -21.30 10.77
C ASP A 291 0.37 -21.98 9.60
N PRO A 292 -0.98 -21.97 9.60
CA PRO A 292 -1.77 -22.66 8.58
C PRO A 292 -1.66 -22.03 7.18
N ARG A 293 -1.09 -20.83 7.05
CA ARG A 293 -0.94 -20.12 5.77
C ARG A 293 0.30 -20.56 4.98
N LEU A 294 1.17 -21.38 5.56
CA LEU A 294 2.45 -21.78 4.94
C LEU A 294 2.25 -22.39 3.54
N SER A 295 1.28 -23.29 3.38
CA SER A 295 0.95 -23.91 2.08
C SER A 295 0.15 -23.00 1.14
N GLN A 296 -0.53 -21.98 1.68
CA GLN A 296 -1.18 -20.96 0.87
C GLN A 296 -0.14 -20.03 0.23
N PHE A 297 0.91 -19.70 0.98
CA PHE A 297 1.91 -18.73 0.55
C PHE A 297 3.04 -19.33 -0.25
N PHE A 298 3.40 -20.60 0.00
CA PHE A 298 4.60 -21.21 -0.58
C PHE A 298 4.34 -22.56 -1.23
N THR A 299 5.14 -22.80 -2.27
CA THR A 299 5.44 -24.14 -2.77
C THR A 299 6.52 -24.80 -1.91
N GLN A 300 6.66 -26.12 -1.98
CA GLN A 300 7.73 -26.84 -1.27
C GLN A 300 9.05 -26.72 -2.01
N ALA A 301 10.14 -26.61 -1.24
CA ALA A 301 11.51 -26.76 -1.73
C ALA A 301 11.76 -28.17 -2.26
N LYS A 302 12.72 -28.30 -3.18
CA LYS A 302 13.11 -29.57 -3.80
C LYS A 302 14.58 -29.85 -3.63
N SER A 303 14.94 -31.10 -3.38
CA SER A 303 16.35 -31.51 -3.47
C SER A 303 16.87 -31.29 -4.89
N LEU A 304 18.15 -30.90 -5.05
CA LEU A 304 18.80 -30.89 -6.37
C LEU A 304 19.28 -32.29 -6.80
N THR A 305 19.31 -33.26 -5.90
CA THR A 305 19.62 -34.66 -6.25
C THR A 305 18.42 -35.33 -6.89
N SER A 306 18.64 -36.00 -8.04
CA SER A 306 17.60 -36.81 -8.72
C SER A 306 17.02 -37.85 -7.75
N PRO A 307 15.68 -38.03 -7.67
CA PRO A 307 14.62 -37.54 -8.58
C PRO A 307 14.02 -36.16 -8.20
N ASN A 308 14.77 -35.31 -7.50
CA ASN A 308 14.36 -33.99 -7.03
C ASN A 308 13.10 -34.01 -6.14
N PRO A 309 13.05 -34.87 -5.10
CA PRO A 309 11.89 -34.95 -4.21
C PRO A 309 11.62 -33.63 -3.51
N ASN A 310 10.35 -33.38 -3.18
CA ASN A 310 9.98 -32.32 -2.26
C ASN A 310 10.57 -32.62 -0.89
N ILE A 311 11.20 -31.62 -0.26
CA ILE A 311 11.84 -31.77 1.05
C ILE A 311 11.12 -30.98 2.15
N GLY A 312 10.06 -30.25 1.82
CA GLY A 312 9.30 -29.41 2.76
C GLY A 312 9.50 -27.93 2.48
N TYR A 313 9.35 -27.09 3.51
CA TYR A 313 9.43 -25.64 3.38
C TYR A 313 10.78 -25.10 3.87
N PHE A 314 11.62 -24.74 2.92
CA PHE A 314 12.92 -24.10 3.12
C PHE A 314 13.03 -22.87 2.22
N GLY A 315 13.29 -21.69 2.76
CA GLY A 315 13.48 -20.47 1.97
C GLY A 315 14.94 -20.25 1.58
N ALA A 316 15.19 -19.27 0.72
CA ALA A 316 16.54 -18.83 0.37
C ALA A 316 17.12 -17.96 1.49
N PRO A 317 18.35 -18.24 1.97
CA PRO A 317 19.00 -17.39 2.96
C PRO A 317 19.26 -16.01 2.35
N ALA A 318 18.94 -14.93 3.06
CA ALA A 318 19.16 -13.58 2.53
C ALA A 318 20.62 -13.15 2.64
N GLY A 319 21.11 -12.42 1.63
CA GLY A 319 22.47 -11.88 1.65
C GLY A 319 23.53 -12.95 1.83
N TYR A 320 23.46 -14.06 1.10
CA TYR A 320 24.48 -15.10 1.11
C TYR A 320 25.77 -14.65 0.42
N ALA A 321 26.91 -15.17 0.88
CA ALA A 321 28.23 -14.83 0.35
C ALA A 321 28.37 -15.19 -1.14
N PRO A 322 29.12 -14.41 -1.94
CA PRO A 322 29.40 -14.76 -3.33
C PRO A 322 30.04 -16.15 -3.47
N GLY A 323 29.61 -16.92 -4.48
CA GLY A 323 30.05 -18.29 -4.71
C GLY A 323 29.36 -19.34 -3.83
N THR A 324 28.27 -18.99 -3.14
CA THR A 324 27.50 -19.96 -2.34
C THR A 324 26.86 -21.00 -3.24
N VAL A 325 27.10 -22.28 -2.95
CA VAL A 325 26.48 -23.41 -3.65
C VAL A 325 25.33 -23.97 -2.81
N PHE A 326 24.14 -24.06 -3.40
CA PHE A 326 22.96 -24.61 -2.75
C PHE A 326 22.79 -26.09 -3.08
N SER A 327 22.35 -26.89 -2.11
CA SER A 327 22.04 -28.32 -2.27
C SER A 327 20.56 -28.60 -2.59
N TYR A 328 19.72 -27.56 -2.55
CA TYR A 328 18.29 -27.63 -2.79
C TYR A 328 17.81 -26.40 -3.58
N GLN A 329 16.71 -26.56 -4.31
CA GLN A 329 15.93 -25.45 -4.83
C GLN A 329 14.99 -24.96 -3.72
N PRO A 330 15.08 -23.70 -3.26
CA PRO A 330 14.22 -23.20 -2.19
C PRO A 330 12.74 -23.15 -2.58
N SER A 331 11.92 -23.05 -1.56
CA SER A 331 10.49 -22.75 -1.65
C SER A 331 10.30 -21.44 -2.42
N ASN A 332 9.26 -21.38 -3.23
CA ASN A 332 8.90 -20.15 -3.95
C ASN A 332 7.49 -19.70 -3.55
N MET A 333 7.18 -18.43 -3.80
CA MET A 333 5.83 -17.88 -3.62
C MET A 333 4.80 -18.69 -4.43
N ASN A 334 3.58 -18.79 -3.93
CA ASN A 334 2.48 -19.40 -4.66
C ASN A 334 1.89 -18.41 -5.67
N GLN A 335 1.82 -18.79 -6.95
CA GLN A 335 1.25 -17.95 -8.01
C GLN A 335 -0.21 -17.56 -7.77
N ASN A 336 -0.94 -18.30 -6.93
CA ASN A 336 -2.32 -17.95 -6.58
C ASN A 336 -2.42 -16.61 -5.82
N LEU A 337 -1.33 -16.14 -5.20
CA LEU A 337 -1.26 -14.82 -4.57
C LEU A 337 -1.36 -13.66 -5.58
N ALA A 338 -1.12 -13.94 -6.86
CA ALA A 338 -1.14 -12.97 -7.96
C ALA A 338 -2.25 -13.25 -8.99
N LYS A 339 -3.26 -14.08 -8.64
CA LYS A 339 -4.37 -14.45 -9.53
C LYS A 339 -5.68 -13.88 -9.01
N ALA A 340 -6.41 -13.18 -9.87
CA ALA A 340 -7.78 -12.79 -9.60
C ALA A 340 -8.74 -14.01 -9.62
N PRO A 341 -9.87 -13.97 -8.88
CA PRO A 341 -10.25 -12.93 -7.94
C PRO A 341 -9.32 -12.89 -6.72
N MET A 342 -8.92 -11.68 -6.30
CA MET A 342 -7.98 -11.49 -5.19
C MET A 342 -8.31 -10.26 -4.36
N LYS A 343 -7.70 -10.18 -3.17
CA LYS A 343 -7.79 -9.04 -2.26
C LYS A 343 -6.43 -8.37 -2.16
N VAL A 344 -6.40 -7.05 -2.36
CA VAL A 344 -5.23 -6.21 -2.16
C VAL A 344 -5.41 -5.45 -0.84
N LEU A 345 -4.47 -5.63 0.08
CA LEU A 345 -4.53 -5.09 1.43
C LEU A 345 -3.93 -3.68 1.44
N VAL A 346 -4.68 -2.69 1.95
CA VAL A 346 -4.22 -1.30 2.06
C VAL A 346 -3.95 -0.94 3.51
N TYR A 347 -4.90 -1.24 4.39
CA TYR A 347 -4.73 -1.14 5.83
C TYR A 347 -5.54 -2.22 6.55
N PRO A 348 -4.92 -3.36 6.88
CA PRO A 348 -5.61 -4.45 7.56
C PRO A 348 -5.89 -4.13 9.04
N TYR A 349 -7.00 -4.65 9.56
CA TYR A 349 -7.35 -4.57 10.99
C TYR A 349 -6.27 -5.16 11.90
N ALA A 350 -5.61 -6.23 11.47
CA ALA A 350 -4.53 -6.86 12.21
C ALA A 350 -3.39 -5.88 12.56
N GLU A 351 -3.05 -4.97 11.65
CA GLU A 351 -2.02 -3.97 11.90
C GLU A 351 -2.43 -2.99 13.02
N LEU A 352 -3.69 -2.57 13.06
CA LEU A 352 -4.21 -1.73 14.14
C LEU A 352 -4.12 -2.47 15.48
N GLN A 353 -4.49 -3.76 15.53
CA GLN A 353 -4.41 -4.55 16.76
C GLN A 353 -2.99 -4.63 17.31
N PHE A 354 -1.98 -4.86 16.48
CA PHE A 354 -0.58 -4.83 16.93
C PHE A 354 -0.13 -3.42 17.37
N THR A 355 -0.68 -2.38 16.76
CA THR A 355 -0.44 -0.98 17.17
C THR A 355 -1.02 -0.70 18.55
N LEU A 356 -2.25 -1.15 18.83
CA LEU A 356 -2.88 -1.07 20.15
C LEU A 356 -2.17 -1.93 21.19
N ALA A 357 -1.68 -3.11 20.80
CA ALA A 357 -0.88 -3.96 21.68
C ALA A 357 0.41 -3.25 22.14
N GLU A 358 1.11 -2.59 21.22
CA GLU A 358 2.28 -1.77 21.56
C GLU A 358 1.91 -0.59 22.48
N PHE A 359 0.80 0.11 22.19
CA PHE A 359 0.36 1.23 23.02
C PHE A 359 -0.01 0.80 24.44
N ALA A 360 -0.71 -0.32 24.59
CA ALA A 360 -1.06 -0.90 25.88
C ALA A 360 0.18 -1.40 26.63
N GLN A 361 1.13 -2.07 25.94
CA GLN A 361 2.40 -2.54 26.53
C GLN A 361 3.21 -1.37 27.12
N LYS A 362 3.15 -0.20 26.47
CA LYS A 362 3.84 1.02 26.90
C LYS A 362 3.04 1.86 27.90
N GLY A 363 1.83 1.44 28.28
CA GLY A 363 0.95 2.18 29.19
C GLY A 363 0.40 3.48 28.62
N ILE A 364 0.41 3.66 27.29
CA ILE A 364 -0.12 4.86 26.62
C ILE A 364 -1.65 4.86 26.64
N ILE A 365 -2.24 3.68 26.48
CA ILE A 365 -3.69 3.45 26.56
C ILE A 365 -4.01 2.42 27.63
N ALA A 366 -5.25 2.42 28.11
CA ALA A 366 -5.78 1.36 28.95
C ALA A 366 -6.00 0.07 28.12
N GLY A 367 -6.07 -1.06 28.82
CA GLY A 367 -6.31 -2.38 28.21
C GLY A 367 -5.13 -3.32 28.34
N ASN A 368 -5.36 -4.59 27.99
CA ASN A 368 -4.37 -5.64 28.11
C ASN A 368 -3.64 -5.86 26.77
N ALA A 369 -2.32 -5.69 26.77
CA ALA A 369 -1.49 -5.81 25.56
C ALA A 369 -1.57 -7.21 24.91
N GLN A 370 -1.65 -8.27 25.73
CA GLN A 370 -1.81 -9.64 25.23
C GLN A 370 -3.13 -9.82 24.48
N THR A 371 -4.23 -9.25 24.96
CA THR A 371 -5.54 -9.33 24.29
C THR A 371 -5.51 -8.69 22.89
N PHE A 372 -4.92 -7.51 22.76
CA PHE A 372 -4.75 -6.86 21.46
C PHE A 372 -3.80 -7.66 20.56
N TYR A 373 -2.70 -8.18 21.12
CA TYR A 373 -1.76 -9.02 20.39
C TYR A 373 -2.44 -10.28 19.82
N GLU A 374 -3.16 -11.04 20.65
CA GLU A 374 -3.85 -12.26 20.23
C GLU A 374 -4.95 -11.97 19.22
N SER A 375 -5.65 -10.85 19.37
CA SER A 375 -6.62 -10.36 18.39
C SER A 375 -5.97 -10.03 17.05
N GLY A 376 -4.77 -9.43 17.05
CA GLY A 376 -3.98 -9.17 15.85
C GLY A 376 -3.52 -10.46 15.16
N VAL A 377 -3.04 -11.45 15.92
CA VAL A 377 -2.65 -12.76 15.39
C VAL A 377 -3.84 -13.49 14.78
N LYS A 378 -4.98 -13.51 15.49
CA LYS A 378 -6.22 -14.09 14.98
C LYS A 378 -6.68 -13.41 13.69
N ALA A 379 -6.76 -12.08 13.69
CA ALA A 379 -7.15 -11.30 12.52
C ALA A 379 -6.22 -11.57 11.33
N THR A 380 -4.92 -11.72 11.58
CA THR A 380 -3.90 -12.03 10.56
C THR A 380 -4.14 -13.38 9.88
N LEU A 381 -4.62 -14.40 10.62
CA LEU A 381 -4.99 -15.70 10.04
C LEU A 381 -6.31 -15.61 9.26
N GLU A 382 -7.34 -15.01 9.87
CA GLU A 382 -8.69 -14.89 9.31
C GLU A 382 -8.72 -14.05 8.03
N GLN A 383 -7.84 -13.07 7.91
CA GLN A 383 -7.68 -12.24 6.70
C GLN A 383 -7.34 -13.06 5.45
N TRP A 384 -6.69 -14.20 5.63
CA TRP A 384 -6.34 -15.14 4.56
C TRP A 384 -7.26 -16.38 4.54
N GLY A 385 -8.41 -16.29 5.21
CA GLY A 385 -9.40 -17.37 5.27
C GLY A 385 -8.96 -18.57 6.11
N ALA A 386 -7.88 -18.44 6.90
CA ALA A 386 -7.43 -19.49 7.81
C ALA A 386 -8.10 -19.37 9.18
N THR A 387 -8.30 -20.50 9.85
CA THR A 387 -8.76 -20.55 11.24
C THR A 387 -7.58 -20.66 12.19
N VAL A 388 -7.69 -20.09 13.39
CA VAL A 388 -6.67 -20.24 14.43
C VAL A 388 -6.53 -21.73 14.82
N PRO A 389 -5.35 -22.35 14.71
CA PRO A 389 -5.14 -23.72 15.15
C PRO A 389 -5.43 -23.91 16.65
N VAL A 390 -5.82 -25.12 17.04
CA VAL A 390 -5.95 -25.48 18.46
C VAL A 390 -4.58 -25.31 19.12
N ASN A 391 -4.56 -24.72 20.33
CA ASN A 391 -3.33 -24.45 21.10
C ASN A 391 -2.30 -23.53 20.40
N TYR A 392 -2.70 -22.77 19.36
CA TYR A 392 -1.77 -21.88 18.64
C TYR A 392 -1.05 -20.91 19.57
N PHE A 393 -1.78 -20.28 20.49
CA PHE A 393 -1.22 -19.36 21.49
C PHE A 393 -0.47 -20.04 22.65
N ALA A 394 -0.52 -21.37 22.75
CA ALA A 394 0.29 -22.12 23.71
C ALA A 394 1.71 -22.41 23.16
N SER A 395 1.92 -22.28 21.84
CA SER A 395 3.25 -22.40 21.24
C SER A 395 4.14 -21.26 21.73
N PRO A 396 5.34 -21.52 22.28
CA PRO A 396 6.27 -20.46 22.71
C PRO A 396 6.70 -19.51 21.58
N LYS A 397 6.56 -19.93 20.31
CA LYS A 397 6.86 -19.12 19.13
C LYS A 397 5.77 -18.07 18.83
N VAL A 398 4.55 -18.32 19.30
CA VAL A 398 3.36 -17.49 19.05
C VAL A 398 2.84 -16.84 20.34
N ALA A 399 3.03 -17.43 21.50
CA ALA A 399 2.57 -16.90 22.77
C ALA A 399 3.06 -15.46 22.99
N TYR A 400 2.18 -14.59 23.50
CA TYR A 400 2.61 -13.28 23.95
C TYR A 400 3.57 -13.44 25.13
N ASN A 401 4.80 -12.93 24.98
CA ASN A 401 5.85 -13.06 25.99
C ASN A 401 6.20 -11.73 26.67
N GLY A 402 5.37 -10.68 26.48
CA GLY A 402 5.63 -9.35 27.04
C GLY A 402 6.70 -8.53 26.30
N SER A 403 7.30 -9.04 25.22
CA SER A 403 8.33 -8.32 24.45
C SER A 403 7.75 -7.57 23.26
N LEU A 404 8.36 -6.44 22.90
CA LEU A 404 8.04 -5.71 21.67
C LEU A 404 8.41 -6.53 20.43
N GLU A 405 9.49 -7.32 20.51
CA GLU A 405 9.93 -8.21 19.44
C GLU A 405 8.83 -9.19 19.03
N GLN A 406 8.13 -9.79 19.99
CA GLN A 406 7.03 -10.71 19.69
C GLN A 406 5.86 -10.01 18.97
N ILE A 407 5.50 -8.80 19.41
CA ILE A 407 4.47 -7.98 18.73
C ILE A 407 4.91 -7.67 17.30
N MET A 408 6.13 -7.17 17.12
CA MET A 408 6.66 -6.76 15.81
C MET A 408 6.88 -7.95 14.87
N THR A 409 7.24 -9.12 15.40
CA THR A 409 7.38 -10.35 14.60
C THR A 409 6.06 -10.80 14.01
N GLN A 410 4.97 -10.77 14.80
CA GLN A 410 3.63 -11.08 14.26
C GLN A 410 3.08 -9.95 13.39
N LYS A 411 3.36 -8.69 13.71
CA LYS A 411 3.02 -7.54 12.85
C LYS A 411 3.73 -7.64 11.50
N TYR A 412 4.98 -8.12 11.46
CA TYR A 412 5.70 -8.39 10.23
C TYR A 412 4.97 -9.39 9.32
N LEU A 413 4.37 -10.45 9.89
CA LEU A 413 3.52 -11.37 9.13
C LEU A 413 2.18 -10.75 8.69
N ALA A 414 1.60 -9.90 9.53
CA ALA A 414 0.33 -9.20 9.25
C ALA A 414 0.45 -8.17 8.12
N LEU A 415 1.64 -7.60 7.96
CA LEU A 415 1.98 -6.62 6.94
C LEU A 415 2.44 -7.25 5.61
N PHE A 416 2.30 -8.57 5.45
CA PHE A 416 2.51 -9.24 4.17
C PHE A 416 1.56 -8.64 3.11
N PHE A 417 2.14 -8.14 2.01
CA PHE A 417 1.48 -7.35 0.94
C PHE A 417 0.96 -5.95 1.33
N VAL A 418 1.38 -5.38 2.47
CA VAL A 418 0.98 -4.03 2.87
C VAL A 418 2.10 -3.04 2.57
N ASP A 419 2.12 -2.56 1.32
CA ASP A 419 3.05 -1.57 0.75
C ASP A 419 4.49 -1.67 1.31
N HIS A 420 5.06 -0.58 1.83
CA HIS A 420 6.36 -0.51 2.50
C HIS A 420 6.29 -0.68 4.03
N GLN A 421 5.11 -0.95 4.62
CA GLN A 421 4.94 -0.91 6.08
C GLN A 421 5.90 -1.83 6.85
N GLN A 422 6.25 -3.01 6.34
CA GLN A 422 7.22 -3.90 7.01
C GLN A 422 8.58 -3.19 7.18
N TRP A 423 9.07 -2.52 6.14
CA TRP A 423 10.32 -1.75 6.17
C TRP A 423 10.23 -0.55 7.09
N TYR A 424 9.08 0.12 7.13
CA TYR A 424 8.89 1.28 7.98
C TYR A 424 8.88 0.89 9.47
N GLU A 425 8.24 -0.21 9.84
CA GLU A 425 8.22 -0.71 11.22
C GLU A 425 9.61 -1.22 11.66
N GLN A 426 10.36 -1.86 10.76
CA GLN A 426 11.72 -2.29 11.03
C GLN A 426 12.64 -1.10 11.34
N ARG A 427 12.58 -0.03 10.53
CA ARG A 427 13.37 1.19 10.82
C ARG A 427 12.96 1.88 12.13
N ARG A 428 11.68 1.78 12.51
CA ARG A 428 11.16 2.38 13.75
C ARG A 428 11.61 1.66 15.00
N THR A 429 11.55 0.33 14.96
CA THR A 429 11.66 -0.54 16.15
C THR A 429 12.93 -1.37 16.19
N GLY A 430 13.56 -1.61 15.04
CA GLY A 430 14.65 -2.56 14.85
C GLY A 430 14.19 -3.99 14.56
N PHE A 431 12.87 -4.27 14.63
CA PHE A 431 12.32 -5.63 14.54
C PHE A 431 11.53 -5.90 13.24
N PRO A 432 11.53 -7.14 12.74
CA PRO A 432 12.39 -8.23 13.20
C PRO A 432 13.86 -7.95 12.87
N ALA A 433 14.77 -8.62 13.57
CA ALA A 433 16.18 -8.58 13.21
C ALA A 433 16.34 -9.23 11.84
N MET A 434 17.04 -8.55 10.92
CA MET A 434 17.25 -9.02 9.56
C MET A 434 18.54 -9.87 9.48
N PRO A 435 18.46 -11.18 9.15
CA PRO A 435 19.64 -12.01 8.96
C PRO A 435 20.60 -11.44 7.90
N ASN A 436 21.90 -11.63 8.12
CA ASN A 436 22.97 -11.35 7.16
C ASN A 436 23.86 -12.58 7.00
N ASN A 437 23.78 -13.25 5.86
CA ASN A 437 24.58 -14.44 5.56
C ASN A 437 25.92 -14.12 4.86
N GLY A 438 26.49 -12.94 5.13
CA GLY A 438 27.83 -12.51 4.71
C GLY A 438 27.90 -11.77 3.37
N GLY A 439 26.78 -11.58 2.69
CA GLY A 439 26.67 -11.00 1.35
C GLY A 439 25.86 -9.71 1.26
N LEU A 440 25.31 -9.19 2.37
CA LEU A 440 24.65 -7.88 2.35
C LEU A 440 25.68 -6.77 2.03
N LEU A 441 25.29 -5.87 1.13
CA LEU A 441 26.02 -4.64 0.85
C LEU A 441 25.69 -3.59 1.93
N ASN A 442 26.11 -2.33 1.72
CA ASN A 442 25.92 -1.24 2.67
C ASN A 442 26.41 -1.58 4.09
N ASN A 443 27.47 -2.39 4.21
CA ASN A 443 28.00 -2.90 5.47
C ASN A 443 26.95 -3.63 6.33
N GLY A 444 25.95 -4.26 5.70
CA GLY A 444 24.84 -4.91 6.39
C GLY A 444 23.86 -3.95 7.08
N LYS A 445 23.99 -2.63 6.88
CA LYS A 445 23.09 -1.64 7.46
C LYS A 445 21.81 -1.55 6.65
N MET A 446 20.67 -1.72 7.33
CA MET A 446 19.36 -1.49 6.73
C MET A 446 19.27 -0.05 6.17
N PRO A 447 18.93 0.14 4.89
CA PRO A 447 18.61 1.45 4.34
C PRO A 447 17.53 2.15 5.18
N GLN A 448 17.82 3.38 5.61
CA GLN A 448 16.98 4.23 6.45
C GLN A 448 16.04 5.14 5.67
N ARG A 449 16.23 5.29 4.35
CA ARG A 449 15.34 5.99 3.42
C ARG A 449 15.66 5.63 1.97
N MET A 450 14.79 6.00 1.05
CA MET A 450 15.10 6.10 -0.37
C MET A 450 15.75 7.47 -0.64
N MET A 451 16.71 7.52 -1.57
CA MET A 451 17.27 8.79 -2.03
C MET A 451 16.27 9.53 -2.90
N TYR A 452 16.38 10.85 -2.96
CA TYR A 452 15.53 11.62 -3.87
C TYR A 452 15.81 11.22 -5.33
N PRO A 453 14.80 11.27 -6.21
CA PRO A 453 15.03 11.06 -7.63
C PRO A 453 15.89 12.19 -8.22
N THR A 454 16.47 11.93 -9.39
CA THR A 454 17.37 12.88 -10.07
C THR A 454 16.68 14.19 -10.47
N ASN A 455 15.36 14.17 -10.71
CA ASN A 455 14.61 15.33 -11.22
C ASN A 455 14.63 16.56 -10.27
N PRO A 456 14.26 16.46 -8.98
CA PRO A 456 14.38 17.58 -8.05
C PRO A 456 15.77 18.20 -7.98
N ARG A 457 16.84 17.40 -8.08
CA ARG A 457 18.22 17.89 -8.08
C ARG A 457 18.53 18.80 -9.27
N ILE A 458 17.91 18.54 -10.42
CA ILE A 458 18.13 19.30 -11.66
C ILE A 458 17.16 20.48 -11.76
N MET A 459 15.87 20.22 -11.58
CA MET A 459 14.79 21.18 -11.87
C MET A 459 14.45 22.09 -10.68
N ASN A 460 14.76 21.66 -9.45
CA ASN A 460 14.43 22.35 -8.21
C ASN A 460 15.65 22.39 -7.26
N SER A 461 16.83 22.66 -7.83
CA SER A 461 18.14 22.49 -7.17
C SER A 461 18.29 23.26 -5.87
N GLN A 462 17.77 24.49 -5.79
CA GLN A 462 17.84 25.32 -4.58
C GLN A 462 17.09 24.68 -3.40
N ASN A 463 15.81 24.32 -3.59
CA ASN A 463 15.01 23.71 -2.54
C ASN A 463 15.48 22.29 -2.22
N TYR A 464 15.92 21.54 -3.23
CA TYR A 464 16.58 20.24 -3.04
C TYR A 464 17.80 20.37 -2.12
N ASN A 465 18.73 21.29 -2.40
CA ASN A 465 19.94 21.48 -1.59
C ASN A 465 19.61 21.91 -0.16
N ALA A 466 18.58 22.74 0.03
CA ALA A 466 18.10 23.12 1.36
C ALA A 466 17.58 21.91 2.15
N ALA A 467 16.78 21.05 1.53
CA ALA A 467 16.27 19.82 2.15
C ALA A 467 17.40 18.84 2.51
N VAL A 468 18.35 18.65 1.59
CA VAL A 468 19.52 17.79 1.80
C VAL A 468 20.35 18.29 2.98
N ALA A 469 20.58 19.59 3.08
CA ALA A 469 21.29 20.18 4.21
C ALA A 469 20.54 19.98 5.53
N ALA A 470 19.22 20.21 5.54
CA ALA A 470 18.38 20.07 6.74
C ALA A 470 18.30 18.64 7.28
N MET A 471 18.24 17.65 6.39
CA MET A 471 18.19 16.24 6.79
C MET A 471 19.54 15.68 7.24
N GLY A 472 20.65 16.28 6.77
CA GLY A 472 22.01 15.81 7.02
C GLY A 472 22.62 14.99 5.88
N GLY A 473 22.13 15.18 4.65
CA GLY A 473 22.61 14.53 3.43
C GLY A 473 21.51 13.81 2.64
N ASP A 474 21.82 13.45 1.39
CA ASP A 474 20.99 12.57 0.56
C ASP A 474 21.68 11.21 0.42
N ASP A 475 21.68 10.45 1.52
CA ASP A 475 22.22 9.09 1.57
C ASP A 475 21.17 8.14 2.15
N ILE A 476 21.22 6.88 1.74
CA ILE A 476 20.28 5.85 2.17
C ILE A 476 20.36 5.58 3.68
N ASN A 477 21.44 5.93 4.37
CA ASN A 477 21.63 5.74 5.80
C ASN A 477 21.21 6.94 6.65
N VAL A 478 20.84 8.07 6.04
CA VAL A 478 20.33 9.22 6.79
C VAL A 478 19.00 8.84 7.42
N LYS A 479 18.97 8.87 8.76
CA LYS A 479 17.73 8.71 9.52
C LYS A 479 16.87 9.97 9.34
N MET A 480 15.59 9.75 9.09
CA MET A 480 14.59 10.80 8.97
C MET A 480 14.14 11.26 10.37
N TRP A 481 13.28 12.26 10.43
CA TRP A 481 12.83 12.82 11.70
C TRP A 481 12.24 11.76 12.62
N TRP A 482 11.34 10.87 12.21
CA TRP A 482 10.71 9.94 13.16
C TRP A 482 11.58 8.75 13.62
N ASN A 483 12.59 8.31 12.83
CA ASN A 483 13.52 7.22 13.20
C ASN A 483 14.88 7.67 13.73
N LYS A 484 15.11 8.98 13.90
CA LYS A 484 16.30 9.51 14.59
C LYS A 484 16.45 8.93 16.00
#